data_AF-A0AAI8D8C5-F1
#
_entry.id   AF-A0AAI8D8C5-F1
#
_cell.length_a   1.000
_cell.length_b   1.000
_cell.length_c   1.000
_cell.angle_alpha   90.00
_cell.angle_beta   90.00
_cell.angle_gamma   90.00
#
_symmetry.space_group_name_H-M   'P 1'
#
loop_
_entity.id
_entity.type
_entity.pdbx_description
1 polymer ?
#
loop_
_entity_poly.entity_id
_entity_poly.type
_entity_poly.pdbx_seq_one_letter_code
_entity_poly.pdbx_strand_id
1 'polypeptide(L)' 'MTDAQIGLVVATPVIVGFALMLKRMGVLQGGGTLAAVLTSLAIGVILFIGQ' A
#
# COMPACT_ATOMS: atom_id res chain seq x y z
N MET A 1 -13.76 -12.86 9.72
CA MET A 1 -12.81 -12.02 8.96
C MET A 1 -13.49 -11.75 7.64
N THR A 2 -14.03 -10.55 7.50
CA THR A 2 -14.76 -10.12 6.30
C THR A 2 -13.81 -10.20 5.10
N ASP A 3 -14.29 -10.59 3.92
CA ASP A 3 -13.48 -10.77 2.71
C ASP A 3 -12.58 -9.54 2.39
N ALA A 4 -13.03 -8.35 2.81
CA ALA A 4 -12.28 -7.11 2.73
C ALA A 4 -10.97 -7.12 3.56
N GLN A 5 -10.97 -7.72 4.76
CA GLN A 5 -9.76 -7.85 5.58
C GLN A 5 -8.74 -8.79 4.93
N ILE A 6 -9.19 -9.90 4.34
CA ILE A 6 -8.30 -10.85 3.66
C ILE A 6 -7.71 -10.21 2.40
N GLY A 7 -8.54 -9.56 1.59
CA GLY A 7 -8.09 -8.83 0.40
C GLY A 7 -7.06 -7.74 0.72
N LEU A 8 -7.26 -7.00 1.83
CA LEU A 8 -6.33 -5.96 2.27
C LEU A 8 -4.99 -6.56 2.74
N VAL A 9 -5.00 -7.62 3.55
CA VAL A 9 -3.78 -8.29 4.03
C VAL A 9 -2.93 -8.83 2.89
N VAL A 10 -3.56 -9.27 1.79
CA VAL A 10 -2.85 -9.73 0.58
C VAL A 10 -2.39 -8.56 -0.29
N ALA A 11 -3.21 -7.52 -0.45
CA ALA A 11 -2.89 -6.37 -1.31
C ALA A 11 -1.77 -5.49 -0.75
N THR A 12 -1.70 -5.32 0.57
CA THR A 12 -0.72 -4.46 1.23
C THR A 12 0.74 -4.84 0.92
N PRO A 13 1.19 -6.10 1.12
CA PRO A 13 2.56 -6.49 0.80
C PRO A 13 2.86 -6.42 -0.72
N VAL A 14 1.87 -6.66 -1.58
CA VAL A 14 2.03 -6.53 -3.04
C VAL A 14 2.31 -5.08 -3.44
N ILE A 15 1.54 -4.13 -2.89
CA ILE A 15 1.74 -2.68 -3.13
C ILE A 15 3.09 -2.21 -2.59
N VAL A 16 3.48 -2.67 -1.39
CA VAL A 16 4.79 -2.34 -0.80
C VAL A 16 5.94 -2.90 -1.65
N GLY A 17 5.81 -4.14 -2.14
CA GLY A 17 6.79 -4.76 -3.04
C GLY A 17 6.94 -3.99 -4.35
N PHE A 18 5.83 -3.59 -4.96
CA PHE A 18 5.82 -2.79 -6.18
C PHE A 18 6.44 -1.40 -5.95
N ALA A 19 6.10 -0.73 -4.86
CA ALA A 19 6.67 0.57 -4.51
C ALA A 19 8.20 0.48 -4.29
N LEU A 20 8.68 -0.57 -3.62
CA LEU A 20 10.12 -0.83 -3.43
C LEU A 20 10.84 -1.13 -4.75
N MET A 21 10.23 -1.91 -5.63
CA MET A 21 10.78 -2.26 -6.94
C MET A 21 10.90 -1.02 -7.84
N LEU A 22 9.87 -0.16 -7.86
CA LEU A 22 9.88 1.11 -8.59
C LEU A 22 10.88 2.11 -8.00
N LYS A 23 11.04 2.15 -6.67
CA LYS A 23 12.09 2.93 -6.01
C LYS A 23 13.49 2.46 -6.45
N ARG A 24 13.71 1.15 -6.56
CA ARG A 24 15.00 0.59 -7.01
C ARG A 24 15.31 0.84 -8.48
N MET A 25 14.30 1.01 -9.32
CA MET A 25 14.48 1.33 -10.74
C MET A 25 14.80 2.82 -10.99
N GLY A 26 14.83 3.66 -9.95
CA GLY A 26 15.10 5.10 -10.09
C GLY A 26 13.98 5.90 -10.77
N VAL A 27 12.87 5.24 -11.09
CA VAL A 27 11.68 5.81 -11.75
C VAL A 27 10.85 6.65 -10.78
N LEU A 28 10.97 6.38 -9.47
CA LEU A 28 10.15 7.01 -8.45
C LEU A 28 10.95 8.08 -7.70
N GLN A 29 10.67 9.36 -7.98
CA GLN A 29 11.11 10.48 -7.15
C GLN A 29 10.65 10.23 -5.70
N GLY A 30 11.46 10.60 -4.71
CA GLY A 30 11.19 10.30 -3.29
C GLY A 30 9.77 10.63 -2.83
N GLY A 31 9.16 11.69 -3.40
CA GLY A 31 7.76 12.05 -3.18
C GLY A 31 6.74 11.02 -3.65
N GLY A 32 6.94 10.36 -4.79
CA GLY A 32 6.05 9.30 -5.29
C GLY A 32 6.09 8.03 -4.45
N THR A 33 7.26 7.71 -3.87
CA THR A 33 7.38 6.58 -2.92
C THR A 33 6.62 6.88 -1.64
N LEU A 34 6.77 8.10 -1.10
CA LEU A 34 6.03 8.56 0.08
C LEU A 34 4.53 8.57 -0.17
N ALA A 35 4.07 9.07 -1.31
CA ALA A 35 2.65 9.09 -1.67
C ALA A 35 2.06 7.68 -1.78
N ALA A 36 2.78 6.73 -2.40
CA ALA A 36 2.34 5.34 -2.51
C ALA A 36 2.23 4.66 -1.13
N VAL A 37 3.22 4.85 -0.27
CA VAL A 37 3.22 4.29 1.10
C VAL A 37 2.10 4.92 1.94
N LEU A 38 1.94 6.24 1.90
CA LEU A 38 0.88 6.96 2.62
C LEU A 38 -0.52 6.54 2.14
N THR A 39 -0.69 6.37 0.83
CA THR A 39 -1.97 5.93 0.25
C THR A 39 -2.30 4.50 0.66
N SER A 40 -1.31 3.61 0.67
CA SER A 40 -1.50 2.22 1.12
C SER A 40 -1.88 2.14 2.60
N LEU A 41 -1.23 2.94 3.45
CA LEU A 41 -1.58 3.07 4.88
C LEU A 41 -2.98 3.66 5.08
N ALA A 42 -3.33 4.71 4.33
CA ALA A 42 -4.65 5.35 4.42
C ALA A 42 -5.78 4.37 4.07
N ILE A 43 -5.63 3.59 2.99
CA ILE A 43 -6.60 2.56 2.59
C ILE A 43 -6.73 1.50 3.69
N GLY A 44 -5.60 1.08 4.28
CA GLY A 44 -5.62 0.11 5.37
C GLY A 44 -6.35 0.61 6.61
N VAL A 45 -6.14 1.87 7.01
CA VAL A 45 -6.80 2.50 8.16
C VAL A 45 -8.29 2.68 7.92
N ILE A 46 -8.70 3.16 6.73
CA ILE A 46 -10.10 3.34 6.37
C ILE A 46 -10.83 2.00 6.40
N LEU A 47 -10.22 0.97 5.81
CA LEU A 47 -10.80 -0.36 5.88
C LEU A 47 -10.81 -0.90 7.30
N PHE A 48 -9.85 -0.65 8.17
CA PHE A 48 -9.88 -1.19 9.54
C PHE A 48 -10.88 -0.48 10.45
N ILE A 49 -11.14 0.81 10.24
CA ILE A 49 -12.10 1.62 11.01
C ILE A 49 -13.54 1.48 10.49
N GLY A 50 -13.71 1.20 9.20
CA GLY A 50 -15.01 1.05 8.54
C GLY A 50 -15.69 -0.31 8.71
N GLN A 51 -15.13 -1.22 9.53
CA GLN A 51 -15.68 -2.56 9.84
C GLN A 51 -15.73 -2.75 11.34
#